data_AF-A0A0F7SPN3-F1
#
_entry.id   AF-A0A0F7SPN3-F1
#
_cell.length_a   1.000
_cell.length_b   1.000
_cell.length_c   1.000
_cell.angle_alpha   90.00
_cell.angle_beta   90.00
_cell.angle_gamma   90.00
#
_symmetry.space_group_name_H-M   'P 1'
#
loop_
_entity.id
_entity.type
_entity.pdbx_description
1 polymer ?
#
loop_
_entity_poly.entity_id
_entity_poly.type
_entity_poly.pdbx_seq_one_letter_code
_entity_poly.pdbx_strand_id
1 'polypeptide(L)'
;MGKPSKSRGGGGNASRGGRGRGRGGGGGSRGGRGPLRDKYHVDQGGRPASAVDDVGPQRFANEASSGDEDEDEDDEEEESGSGEEDDSDAESDGSDELTSIDVPVGMWDFDHCDPKRCSGKKLSRLNLIKQLRVGARFRGVVMTPKGTKPVSLEDRDIVLASGLAVVECSWARLEEVPWGKIRSPNERLLPYLIATNPVNYGKPWRLNCVEALAAAFYLTGFPKEAELLLSKFSWGHSFWKVNE
;
A
#
# COMPACT_ATOMS: atom_id res chain seq x y z
N MET A 1 -16.91 -75.64 26.21
CA MET A 1 -17.83 -76.11 25.14
C MET A 1 -17.76 -75.07 24.02
N GLY A 2 -17.38 -75.30 22.76
CA GLY A 2 -16.96 -76.50 22.04
C GLY A 2 -15.94 -76.16 20.93
N LYS A 3 -15.22 -77.19 20.49
CA LYS A 3 -14.44 -77.30 19.24
C LYS A 3 -15.42 -77.43 18.04
N PRO A 4 -15.04 -77.32 16.74
CA PRO A 4 -13.76 -77.78 16.18
C PRO A 4 -13.11 -77.01 15.01
N SER A 5 -11.92 -77.51 14.73
CA SER A 5 -10.87 -77.24 13.74
C SER A 5 -11.14 -77.74 12.31
N LYS A 6 -10.48 -77.13 11.30
CA LYS A 6 -9.39 -77.68 10.42
C LYS A 6 -9.31 -76.94 9.07
N SER A 7 -8.19 -76.26 8.79
CA SER A 7 -7.14 -76.61 7.78
C SER A 7 -7.46 -76.11 6.36
N ARG A 8 -6.54 -75.66 5.48
CA ARG A 8 -5.18 -76.15 5.19
C ARG A 8 -4.50 -75.29 4.09
N GLY A 9 -3.16 -75.14 4.16
CA GLY A 9 -2.20 -74.94 3.04
C GLY A 9 -2.11 -73.53 2.42
N GLY A 10 -0.96 -72.93 2.10
CA GLY A 10 0.42 -73.40 1.98
C GLY A 10 1.03 -72.92 0.65
N GLY A 11 2.15 -72.16 0.70
CA GLY A 11 2.94 -71.70 -0.45
C GLY A 11 3.32 -70.22 -0.27
N GLY A 12 4.54 -69.83 0.10
CA GLY A 12 5.80 -69.96 -0.68
C GLY A 12 5.84 -68.83 -1.71
N ASN A 13 6.82 -67.95 -1.86
CA ASN A 13 8.18 -67.84 -1.35
C ASN A 13 8.66 -66.38 -1.56
N ALA A 14 9.71 -65.98 -0.84
CA ALA A 14 10.81 -65.03 -1.12
C ALA A 14 10.79 -64.24 -2.47
N SER A 15 11.36 -63.04 -2.63
CA SER A 15 12.16 -62.12 -1.81
C SER A 15 12.65 -61.00 -2.75
N ARG A 16 12.95 -59.82 -2.20
CA ARG A 16 14.06 -58.88 -2.56
C ARG A 16 14.22 -58.54 -4.06
N GLY A 17 14.10 -57.30 -4.50
CA GLY A 17 14.82 -56.11 -4.03
C GLY A 17 15.78 -55.64 -5.15
N GLY A 18 15.83 -54.35 -5.46
CA GLY A 18 16.78 -53.83 -6.44
C GLY A 18 16.58 -52.36 -6.79
N ARG A 19 17.41 -51.50 -6.20
CA ARG A 19 17.59 -50.09 -6.60
C ARG A 19 18.48 -50.02 -7.84
N GLY A 20 18.18 -49.09 -8.76
CA GLY A 20 19.07 -48.73 -9.87
C GLY A 20 19.08 -47.22 -10.10
N ARG A 21 20.27 -46.62 -9.96
CA ARG A 21 20.58 -45.24 -10.39
C ARG A 21 20.91 -45.25 -11.88
N GLY A 22 20.48 -44.24 -12.63
CA GLY A 22 20.92 -43.96 -14.00
C GLY A 22 21.23 -42.48 -14.19
N ARG A 23 22.50 -42.17 -14.50
CA ARG A 23 22.96 -40.90 -15.08
C ARG A 23 22.84 -41.01 -16.60
N GLY A 24 22.43 -39.93 -17.27
CA GLY A 24 22.53 -39.76 -18.72
C GLY A 24 22.62 -38.27 -19.04
N GLY A 25 23.62 -37.87 -19.81
CA GLY A 25 23.86 -36.48 -20.20
C GLY A 25 23.75 -36.27 -21.71
N GLY A 26 23.81 -34.99 -22.11
CA GLY A 26 24.32 -34.52 -23.40
C GLY A 26 23.32 -34.42 -24.56
N GLY A 27 23.41 -33.31 -25.29
CA GLY A 27 22.94 -33.23 -26.69
C GLY A 27 22.11 -31.99 -27.01
N GLY A 28 22.77 -30.97 -27.56
CA GLY A 28 22.12 -29.74 -28.03
C GLY A 28 21.36 -29.91 -29.34
N SER A 29 20.48 -28.93 -29.61
CA SER A 29 19.94 -28.67 -30.95
C SER A 29 20.00 -27.18 -31.24
N ARG A 30 20.74 -26.87 -32.31
CA ARG A 30 20.77 -25.59 -33.01
C ARG A 30 19.52 -25.45 -33.88
N GLY A 31 19.06 -24.21 -34.06
CA GLY A 31 18.59 -23.76 -35.37
C GLY A 31 17.25 -23.05 -35.37
N GLY A 32 17.26 -21.76 -35.69
CA GLY A 32 16.10 -21.12 -36.33
C GLY A 32 15.99 -19.61 -36.19
N ARG A 33 16.37 -18.90 -37.26
CA ARG A 33 15.85 -17.59 -37.74
C ARG A 33 16.51 -16.31 -37.18
N GLY A 34 17.23 -15.58 -38.04
CA GLY A 34 17.22 -14.11 -38.04
C GLY A 34 16.17 -13.59 -39.03
N PRO A 35 16.20 -12.32 -39.49
CA PRO A 35 16.61 -11.06 -38.83
C PRO A 35 15.56 -9.93 -39.02
N LEU A 36 15.50 -8.91 -38.14
CA LEU A 36 15.15 -7.48 -38.43
C LEU A 36 15.10 -6.70 -37.10
N ARG A 37 16.18 -6.01 -36.71
CA ARG A 37 16.44 -4.57 -36.90
C ARG A 37 15.46 -3.63 -36.17
N ASP A 38 15.91 -3.25 -34.99
CA ASP A 38 15.59 -2.06 -34.21
C ASP A 38 15.69 -0.75 -35.02
N LYS A 39 14.77 0.17 -34.69
CA LYS A 39 14.96 1.62 -34.81
C LYS A 39 14.15 2.32 -33.73
N TYR A 40 14.70 2.48 -32.53
CA TYR A 40 14.54 3.69 -31.75
C TYR A 40 15.88 4.03 -31.10
N HIS A 41 16.51 5.04 -31.68
CA HIS A 41 17.72 5.68 -31.22
C HIS A 41 17.28 6.77 -30.24
N VAL A 42 17.67 6.66 -28.96
CA VAL A 42 17.66 7.79 -28.03
C VAL A 42 19.05 7.86 -27.43
N ASP A 43 19.76 8.88 -27.89
CA ASP A 43 21.00 9.40 -27.35
C ASP A 43 20.80 9.86 -25.90
N GLN A 44 21.72 9.50 -25.01
CA GLN A 44 22.07 10.31 -23.84
C GLN A 44 23.35 9.79 -23.17
N GLY A 45 24.45 10.48 -23.49
CA GLY A 45 25.40 11.07 -22.54
C GLY A 45 25.82 10.24 -21.32
N GLY A 46 27.05 9.73 -21.36
CA GLY A 46 27.74 9.23 -20.19
C GLY A 46 28.13 10.34 -19.20
N ARG A 47 28.12 10.00 -17.91
CA ARG A 47 29.02 10.57 -16.89
C ARG A 47 29.44 9.47 -15.89
N PRO A 48 30.70 9.47 -15.43
CA PRO A 48 31.34 8.30 -14.83
C PRO A 48 31.09 8.15 -13.32
N ALA A 49 31.32 6.92 -12.85
CA ALA A 49 31.44 6.54 -11.46
C ALA A 49 32.79 6.98 -10.88
N SER A 50 32.77 7.65 -9.72
CA SER A 50 33.73 7.54 -8.60
C SER A 50 33.66 8.79 -7.73
N ALA A 51 33.24 8.63 -6.48
CA ALA A 51 33.75 9.33 -5.31
C ALA A 51 32.94 8.84 -4.10
N VAL A 52 33.45 7.79 -3.48
CA VAL A 52 33.24 7.53 -2.05
C VAL A 52 34.15 8.50 -1.29
N ASP A 53 33.67 9.06 -0.17
CA ASP A 53 34.41 9.01 1.10
C ASP A 53 33.51 9.44 2.27
N ASP A 54 33.72 8.71 3.35
CA ASP A 54 33.09 8.70 4.67
C ASP A 54 33.70 9.76 5.59
N VAL A 55 32.91 10.58 6.30
CA VAL A 55 33.26 11.13 7.63
C VAL A 55 32.00 11.44 8.47
N GLY A 56 31.80 10.63 9.52
CA GLY A 56 31.34 10.87 10.91
C GLY A 56 30.37 12.00 11.37
N PRO A 57 29.71 11.81 12.54
CA PRO A 57 28.60 12.66 13.02
C PRO A 57 29.05 13.77 13.98
N GLN A 58 28.49 14.98 13.84
CA GLN A 58 28.48 16.04 14.88
C GLN A 58 27.08 16.65 14.95
N ARG A 59 26.32 16.40 16.03
CA ARG A 59 26.25 17.12 17.32
C ARG A 59 25.83 18.59 17.18
N PHE A 60 24.68 18.86 17.80
CA PHE A 60 23.99 20.12 17.99
C PHE A 60 24.87 21.20 18.65
N ALA A 61 24.72 22.44 18.19
CA ALA A 61 24.97 23.64 18.97
C ALA A 61 24.00 24.75 18.49
N ASN A 62 23.16 25.22 19.41
CA ASN A 62 22.51 26.53 19.36
C ASN A 62 23.58 27.59 19.58
N GLU A 63 23.60 28.66 18.78
CA GLU A 63 24.01 29.98 19.26
C GLU A 63 23.17 31.07 18.58
N ALA A 64 22.73 31.99 19.44
CA ALA A 64 22.03 33.22 19.13
C ALA A 64 23.04 34.37 19.05
N SER A 65 22.80 35.36 18.19
CA SER A 65 23.18 36.79 18.35
C SER A 65 22.65 37.53 17.12
N SER A 66 21.65 38.40 17.26
CA SER A 66 21.74 39.87 17.47
C SER A 66 22.01 40.66 16.19
N GLY A 67 21.04 41.51 15.84
CA GLY A 67 21.12 42.52 14.79
C GLY A 67 19.87 43.39 14.82
N ASP A 68 19.90 44.42 15.68
CA ASP A 68 19.18 45.70 15.57
C ASP A 68 19.49 46.35 14.20
N GLU A 69 18.73 47.25 13.56
CA GLU A 69 17.73 48.28 13.89
C GLU A 69 17.00 48.57 12.55
N ASP A 70 15.76 49.06 12.56
CA ASP A 70 15.33 50.22 11.76
C ASP A 70 13.84 50.52 12.05
N GLU A 71 13.63 51.74 12.52
CA GLU A 71 12.38 52.42 12.84
C GLU A 71 11.64 52.81 11.56
N ASP A 72 10.30 52.85 11.58
CA ASP A 72 9.50 53.89 10.90
C ASP A 72 8.04 53.85 11.40
N GLU A 73 7.49 55.05 11.51
CA GLU A 73 6.35 55.51 12.31
C GLU A 73 4.94 55.17 11.76
N ASP A 74 4.01 55.04 12.72
CA ASP A 74 2.61 55.45 12.81
C ASP A 74 1.73 55.64 11.54
N ASP A 75 0.56 54.98 11.55
CA ASP A 75 -0.72 55.68 11.31
C ASP A 75 -1.89 54.88 11.92
N GLU A 76 -2.61 55.55 12.83
CA GLU A 76 -3.87 55.11 13.44
C GLU A 76 -5.04 55.48 12.54
N GLU A 77 -5.96 54.54 12.28
CA GLU A 77 -7.38 54.89 12.06
C GLU A 77 -8.29 53.85 12.73
N GLU A 78 -8.99 54.29 13.76
CA GLU A 78 -10.17 53.63 14.32
C GLU A 78 -11.43 53.99 13.51
N GLU A 79 -12.26 52.99 13.21
CA GLU A 79 -13.67 53.22 12.87
C GLU A 79 -14.53 52.21 13.64
N SER A 80 -15.36 52.78 14.52
CA SER A 80 -16.40 52.15 15.31
C SER A 80 -17.61 51.78 14.47
N GLY A 81 -18.12 50.55 14.58
CA GLY A 81 -19.36 50.12 13.97
C GLY A 81 -20.11 49.11 14.84
N SER A 82 -21.20 49.57 15.44
CA SER A 82 -22.09 48.88 16.37
C SER A 82 -22.98 47.82 15.72
N GLY A 83 -23.21 46.71 16.47
CA GLY A 83 -24.48 45.97 16.53
C GLY A 83 -24.75 44.94 15.44
N GLU A 84 -24.83 43.67 15.82
CA GLU A 84 -26.10 42.93 15.96
C GLU A 84 -25.79 41.48 16.40
N GLU A 85 -26.55 41.02 17.39
CA GLU A 85 -26.55 39.67 17.94
C GLU A 85 -27.21 38.74 16.90
N ASP A 86 -26.46 37.79 16.34
CA ASP A 86 -27.04 36.66 15.60
C ASP A 86 -26.78 35.37 16.39
N ASP A 87 -27.76 35.06 17.23
CA ASP A 87 -27.96 33.79 17.90
C ASP A 87 -28.28 32.75 16.81
N SER A 88 -27.23 32.12 16.28
CA SER A 88 -27.38 30.89 15.50
C SER A 88 -26.96 29.73 16.37
N ASP A 89 -27.98 29.06 16.90
CA ASP A 89 -27.95 27.77 17.57
C ASP A 89 -26.81 26.90 17.05
N ALA A 90 -25.73 26.84 17.82
CA ALA A 90 -24.75 25.78 17.72
C ALA A 90 -25.41 24.51 18.24
N GLU A 91 -26.24 23.90 17.39
CA GLU A 91 -26.56 22.49 17.47
C GLU A 91 -25.23 21.76 17.45
N SER A 92 -24.73 21.47 18.65
CA SER A 92 -23.69 20.50 18.91
C SER A 92 -24.27 19.15 18.52
N ASP A 93 -24.36 18.91 17.21
CA ASP A 93 -24.50 17.58 16.65
C ASP A 93 -23.29 16.82 17.16
N GLY A 94 -23.52 16.03 18.21
CA GLY A 94 -22.58 15.09 18.78
C GLY A 94 -22.34 14.00 17.76
N SER A 95 -21.74 14.36 16.62
CA SER A 95 -21.21 13.44 15.65
C SER A 95 -20.25 12.57 16.44
N ASP A 96 -20.65 11.30 16.61
CA ASP A 96 -19.77 10.24 17.09
C ASP A 96 -18.58 10.22 16.12
N GLU A 97 -17.55 11.02 16.41
CA GLU A 97 -16.37 11.15 15.58
C GLU A 97 -15.67 9.79 15.66
N LEU A 98 -15.73 9.05 14.56
CA LEU A 98 -15.13 7.72 14.50
C LEU A 98 -13.62 7.85 14.73
N THR A 99 -13.11 7.33 15.85
CA THR A 99 -11.68 7.43 16.20
C THR A 99 -10.87 6.20 15.77
N SER A 100 -11.54 5.08 15.50
CA SER A 100 -10.93 3.78 15.18
C SER A 100 -11.62 3.07 14.02
N ILE A 101 -10.92 2.08 13.42
CA ILE A 101 -11.46 1.23 12.36
C ILE A 101 -11.64 -0.18 12.92
N ASP A 102 -12.86 -0.70 12.89
CA ASP A 102 -13.22 -1.96 13.54
C ASP A 102 -13.01 -3.20 12.65
N VAL A 103 -12.58 -3.00 11.41
CA VAL A 103 -12.15 -4.08 10.52
C VAL A 103 -10.62 -4.12 10.37
N PRO A 104 -10.03 -5.29 10.07
CA PRO A 104 -8.59 -5.37 9.83
C PRO A 104 -8.14 -4.47 8.67
N VAL A 105 -7.16 -3.61 8.90
CA VAL A 105 -6.48 -2.88 7.81
C VAL A 105 -5.02 -3.30 7.77
N GLY A 106 -4.55 -3.75 6.60
CA GLY A 106 -3.19 -4.28 6.43
C GLY A 106 -2.41 -3.59 5.31
N MET A 107 -1.08 -3.61 5.40
CA MET A 107 -0.22 -3.29 4.27
C MET A 107 1.01 -4.18 4.21
N TRP A 108 1.42 -4.57 3.01
CA TRP A 108 2.80 -5.00 2.78
C TRP A 108 3.63 -3.76 2.47
N ASP A 109 4.70 -3.55 3.23
CA ASP A 109 5.63 -2.43 3.05
C ASP A 109 6.95 -2.96 2.48
N PHE A 110 7.41 -2.36 1.39
CA PHE A 110 8.64 -2.73 0.70
C PHE A 110 9.76 -1.69 0.86
N ASP A 111 9.58 -0.67 1.71
CA ASP A 111 10.60 0.36 1.98
C ASP A 111 11.06 1.11 0.72
N HIS A 112 10.16 1.28 -0.27
CA HIS A 112 10.47 1.96 -1.53
C HIS A 112 10.28 3.48 -1.47
N CYS A 113 9.64 3.99 -0.41
CA CYS A 113 9.28 5.38 -0.22
C CYS A 113 9.98 6.00 1.00
N ASP A 114 10.18 7.32 0.99
CA ASP A 114 10.62 8.07 2.18
C ASP A 114 9.63 7.85 3.35
N PRO A 115 10.08 7.29 4.48
CA PRO A 115 9.22 7.02 5.64
C PRO A 115 8.44 8.23 6.17
N LYS A 116 8.97 9.45 5.99
CA LYS A 116 8.33 10.68 6.47
C LYS A 116 7.17 11.12 5.57
N ARG A 117 7.21 10.77 4.29
CA ARG A 117 6.21 11.17 3.27
C ARG A 117 5.24 10.05 2.91
N CYS A 118 5.59 8.81 3.21
CA CYS A 118 4.78 7.63 2.93
C CYS A 118 3.46 7.66 3.72
N SER A 119 2.33 7.64 3.01
CA SER A 119 1.00 7.65 3.63
C SER A 119 0.71 6.35 4.38
N GLY A 120 1.13 5.19 3.87
CA GLY A 120 1.01 3.91 4.57
C GLY A 120 1.76 3.90 5.91
N LYS A 121 3.02 4.34 5.91
CA LYS A 121 3.81 4.47 7.15
C LYS A 121 3.24 5.51 8.11
N LYS A 122 2.64 6.60 7.62
CA LYS A 122 1.90 7.54 8.48
C LYS A 122 0.71 6.86 9.16
N LEU A 123 -0.13 6.14 8.41
CA LEU A 123 -1.24 5.38 9.00
C LEU A 123 -0.75 4.34 10.02
N SER A 124 0.39 3.71 9.77
CA SER A 124 0.97 2.72 10.69
C SER A 124 1.39 3.35 12.02
N ARG A 125 1.97 4.56 11.99
CA ARG A 125 2.29 5.35 13.21
C ARG A 125 1.05 5.76 13.99
N LEU A 126 -0.09 5.92 13.30
CA LEU A 126 -1.38 6.25 13.90
C LEU A 126 -2.17 5.01 14.35
N ASN A 127 -1.59 3.80 14.24
CA ASN A 127 -2.26 2.53 14.54
C ASN A 127 -3.54 2.26 13.73
N LEU A 128 -3.70 2.89 12.57
CA LEU A 128 -4.85 2.70 11.67
C LEU A 128 -4.62 1.58 10.63
N ILE A 129 -3.39 1.07 10.53
CA ILE A 129 -3.01 -0.02 9.61
C ILE A 129 -1.90 -0.87 10.22
N LYS A 130 -1.96 -2.18 9.99
CA LYS A 130 -0.95 -3.15 10.43
C LYS A 130 0.02 -3.48 9.29
N GLN A 131 1.31 -3.49 9.60
CA GLN A 131 2.32 -3.99 8.68
C GLN A 131 2.29 -5.52 8.63
N LEU A 132 2.16 -6.05 7.42
CA LEU A 132 2.12 -7.47 7.12
C LEU A 132 3.51 -7.95 6.70
N ARG A 133 3.92 -9.10 7.23
CA ARG A 133 5.16 -9.75 6.77
C ARG A 133 4.99 -10.23 5.33
N VAL A 134 6.04 -10.12 4.52
CA VAL A 134 6.07 -10.71 3.17
C VAL A 134 5.79 -12.21 3.26
N GLY A 135 4.88 -12.72 2.42
CA GLY A 135 4.41 -14.12 2.47
C GLY A 135 3.23 -14.36 3.40
N ALA A 136 2.88 -13.42 4.28
CA ALA A 136 1.64 -13.49 5.05
C ALA A 136 0.43 -13.44 4.10
N ARG A 137 -0.61 -14.19 4.44
CA ARG A 137 -1.88 -14.17 3.70
C ARG A 137 -2.82 -13.16 4.33
N PHE A 138 -3.38 -12.28 3.51
CA PHE A 138 -4.52 -11.45 3.90
C PHE A 138 -5.79 -12.03 3.30
N ARG A 139 -6.85 -12.19 4.10
CA ARG A 139 -8.11 -12.80 3.65
C ARG A 139 -9.09 -11.79 3.06
N GLY A 140 -8.96 -10.52 3.46
CA GLY A 140 -9.79 -9.43 2.99
C GLY A 140 -9.42 -8.97 1.58
N VAL A 141 -10.04 -7.87 1.16
CA VAL A 141 -9.81 -7.27 -0.15
C VAL A 141 -8.44 -6.60 -0.19
N VAL A 142 -7.68 -6.83 -1.26
CA VAL A 142 -6.38 -6.20 -1.46
C VAL A 142 -6.44 -5.29 -2.66
N MET A 143 -6.23 -3.99 -2.44
CA MET A 143 -6.06 -3.03 -3.52
C MET A 143 -4.65 -3.17 -4.09
N THR A 144 -4.56 -3.57 -5.34
CA THR A 144 -3.29 -3.85 -6.03
C THR A 144 -3.41 -3.57 -7.53
N PRO A 145 -2.37 -3.06 -8.19
CA PRO A 145 -2.34 -2.92 -9.65
C PRO A 145 -2.35 -4.26 -10.39
N LYS A 146 -2.21 -5.39 -9.67
CA LYS A 146 -2.33 -6.76 -10.23
C LYS A 146 -3.73 -7.33 -10.16
N GLY A 147 -4.68 -6.63 -9.52
CA GLY A 147 -6.07 -7.05 -9.48
C GLY A 147 -6.67 -7.16 -10.88
N THR A 148 -7.69 -8.00 -11.02
CA THR A 148 -8.39 -8.21 -12.30
C THR A 148 -9.84 -7.76 -12.27
N LYS A 149 -10.37 -7.47 -11.07
CA LYS A 149 -11.75 -7.02 -10.86
C LYS A 149 -11.71 -5.65 -10.14
N PRO A 150 -12.46 -4.63 -10.58
CA PRO A 150 -12.63 -3.41 -9.82
C PRO A 150 -13.29 -3.68 -8.46
N VAL A 151 -12.91 -2.95 -7.42
CA VAL A 151 -13.62 -2.97 -6.14
C VAL A 151 -15.03 -2.40 -6.32
N SER A 152 -16.01 -3.02 -5.68
CA SER A 152 -17.41 -2.57 -5.72
C SER A 152 -18.16 -2.94 -4.45
N LEU A 153 -19.43 -2.55 -4.36
CA LEU A 153 -20.28 -2.88 -3.21
C LEU A 153 -20.42 -4.39 -2.96
N GLU A 154 -20.19 -5.24 -3.98
CA GLU A 154 -20.17 -6.71 -3.85
C GLU A 154 -19.08 -7.22 -2.89
N ASP A 155 -18.05 -6.40 -2.65
CA ASP A 155 -16.94 -6.75 -1.76
C ASP A 155 -17.25 -6.42 -0.28
N ARG A 156 -18.39 -5.78 0.03
CA ARG A 156 -18.77 -5.33 1.37
C ARG A 156 -18.66 -6.42 2.43
N ASP A 157 -19.20 -7.61 2.17
CA ASP A 157 -19.18 -8.71 3.14
C ASP A 157 -17.76 -9.21 3.43
N ILE A 158 -16.89 -9.18 2.42
CA ILE A 158 -15.47 -9.54 2.56
C ILE A 158 -14.75 -8.49 3.41
N VAL A 159 -15.06 -7.21 3.21
CA VAL A 159 -14.50 -6.11 4.01
C VAL A 159 -14.96 -6.20 5.46
N LEU A 160 -16.24 -6.45 5.72
CA LEU A 160 -16.75 -6.67 7.09
C LEU A 160 -16.04 -7.83 7.79
N ALA A 161 -15.91 -8.97 7.10
CA ALA A 161 -15.40 -10.19 7.70
C ALA A 161 -13.87 -10.23 7.80
N SER A 162 -13.15 -9.55 6.91
CA SER A 162 -11.70 -9.74 6.74
C SER A 162 -10.92 -8.48 6.37
N GLY A 163 -11.59 -7.35 6.17
CA GLY A 163 -10.98 -6.04 6.06
C GLY A 163 -10.35 -5.71 4.70
N LEU A 164 -9.49 -4.70 4.72
CA LEU A 164 -8.80 -4.15 3.54
C LEU A 164 -7.29 -4.22 3.70
N ALA A 165 -6.59 -4.39 2.58
CA ALA A 165 -5.15 -4.19 2.55
C ALA A 165 -4.64 -3.55 1.26
N VAL A 166 -3.44 -3.00 1.33
CA VAL A 166 -2.72 -2.36 0.22
C VAL A 166 -1.30 -2.89 0.10
N VAL A 167 -0.71 -2.66 -1.07
CA VAL A 167 0.72 -2.87 -1.32
C VAL A 167 1.41 -1.51 -1.33
N GLU A 168 2.14 -1.19 -0.26
CA GLU A 168 2.97 0.03 -0.21
C GLU A 168 4.22 -0.22 -1.05
N CYS A 169 4.32 0.52 -2.15
CA CYS A 169 5.54 0.64 -2.93
C CYS A 169 5.56 1.94 -3.71
N SER A 170 6.75 2.37 -4.15
CA SER A 170 6.88 3.44 -5.12
C SER A 170 6.37 3.00 -6.49
N TRP A 171 5.61 3.88 -7.16
CA TRP A 171 5.18 3.69 -8.54
C TRP A 171 6.35 3.42 -9.51
N ALA A 172 7.53 3.96 -9.23
CA ALA A 172 8.73 3.77 -10.06
C ALA A 172 9.40 2.40 -9.86
N ARG A 173 9.04 1.66 -8.80
CA ARG A 173 9.70 0.41 -8.37
C ARG A 173 8.71 -0.76 -8.29
N LEU A 174 7.65 -0.73 -9.09
CA LEU A 174 6.64 -1.80 -9.16
C LEU A 174 7.22 -3.15 -9.61
N GLU A 175 8.26 -3.12 -10.43
CA GLU A 175 8.92 -4.33 -10.96
C GLU A 175 9.70 -5.08 -9.88
N GLU A 176 10.13 -4.39 -8.82
CA GLU A 176 10.87 -4.96 -7.69
C GLU A 176 9.96 -5.65 -6.67
N VAL A 177 8.64 -5.40 -6.74
CA VAL A 177 7.67 -5.99 -5.82
C VAL A 177 7.55 -7.50 -6.11
N PRO A 178 7.78 -8.38 -5.10
CA PRO A 178 7.68 -9.82 -5.27
C PRO A 178 6.21 -10.27 -5.27
N TRP A 179 5.47 -9.97 -6.33
CA TRP A 179 4.02 -10.21 -6.45
C TRP A 179 3.60 -11.64 -6.07
N GLY A 180 4.39 -12.67 -6.41
CA GLY A 180 4.11 -14.06 -6.05
C GLY A 180 4.18 -14.37 -4.54
N LYS A 181 4.70 -13.46 -3.72
CA LYS A 181 4.72 -13.56 -2.25
C LYS A 181 3.61 -12.76 -1.57
N ILE A 182 2.88 -11.94 -2.32
CA ILE A 182 1.68 -11.26 -1.84
C ILE A 182 0.52 -12.22 -2.09
N ARG A 183 -0.19 -12.62 -1.02
CA ARG A 183 -1.20 -13.67 -1.11
C ARG A 183 -2.53 -13.17 -0.59
N SER A 184 -3.47 -12.97 -1.51
CA SER A 184 -4.89 -12.76 -1.20
C SER A 184 -5.77 -13.48 -2.22
N PRO A 185 -6.93 -14.02 -1.81
CA PRO A 185 -7.93 -14.49 -2.76
C PRO A 185 -8.73 -13.35 -3.42
N ASN A 186 -8.65 -12.13 -2.88
CA ASN A 186 -9.56 -11.01 -3.18
C ASN A 186 -8.78 -9.77 -3.66
N GLU A 187 -8.04 -9.89 -4.75
CA GLU A 187 -7.32 -8.75 -5.34
C GLU A 187 -8.27 -7.88 -6.17
N ARG A 188 -8.19 -6.56 -5.99
CA ARG A 188 -9.05 -5.58 -6.66
C ARG A 188 -8.26 -4.40 -7.23
N LEU A 189 -8.77 -3.88 -8.34
CA LEU A 189 -8.38 -2.60 -8.92
C LEU A 189 -9.25 -1.48 -8.36
N LEU A 190 -8.72 -0.26 -8.34
CA LEU A 190 -9.55 0.92 -8.17
C LEU A 190 -10.21 1.29 -9.51
N PRO A 191 -11.43 1.86 -9.50
CA PRO A 191 -11.99 2.49 -10.68
C PRO A 191 -11.17 3.73 -11.09
N TYR A 192 -11.60 4.41 -12.16
CA TYR A 192 -11.03 5.70 -12.53
C TYR A 192 -11.23 6.69 -11.39
N LEU A 193 -10.11 7.11 -10.80
CA LEU A 193 -10.06 8.11 -9.75
C LEU A 193 -8.81 8.96 -9.98
N ILE A 194 -8.92 10.23 -9.63
CA ILE A 194 -7.87 11.23 -9.75
C ILE A 194 -7.23 11.42 -8.38
N ALA A 195 -5.91 11.38 -8.36
CA ALA A 195 -5.14 11.58 -7.14
C ALA A 195 -5.19 13.04 -6.68
N THR A 196 -5.27 13.23 -5.37
CA THR A 196 -5.22 14.52 -4.67
C THR A 196 -4.02 14.66 -3.74
N ASN A 197 -3.26 13.58 -3.57
CA ASN A 197 -2.00 13.63 -2.85
C ASN A 197 -0.98 14.60 -3.50
N PRO A 198 -0.12 15.27 -2.71
CA PRO A 198 0.81 16.29 -3.21
C PRO A 198 1.80 15.80 -4.28
N VAL A 199 2.09 14.50 -4.34
CA VAL A 199 3.08 13.93 -5.27
C VAL A 199 2.50 13.70 -6.66
N ASN A 200 1.22 13.30 -6.73
CA ASN A 200 0.57 12.88 -7.97
C ASN A 200 -0.73 13.64 -8.27
N TYR A 201 -0.93 14.81 -7.68
CA TYR A 201 -2.14 15.61 -7.86
C TYR A 201 -2.57 15.71 -9.33
N GLY A 202 -3.85 15.46 -9.59
CA GLY A 202 -4.45 15.52 -10.93
C GLY A 202 -4.16 14.32 -11.83
N LYS A 203 -3.31 13.36 -11.41
CA LYS A 203 -2.99 12.19 -12.23
C LYS A 203 -4.00 11.05 -11.98
N PRO A 204 -4.62 10.49 -13.05
CA PRO A 204 -5.54 9.37 -12.91
C PRO A 204 -4.79 8.09 -12.50
N TRP A 205 -5.44 7.26 -11.68
CA TRP A 205 -4.92 5.97 -11.18
C TRP A 205 -3.59 6.04 -10.41
N ARG A 206 -3.14 7.24 -10.01
CA ARG A 206 -1.90 7.45 -9.24
C ARG A 206 -2.18 7.77 -7.76
N LEU A 207 -3.19 7.11 -7.22
CA LEU A 207 -3.58 7.20 -5.81
C LEU A 207 -2.45 6.66 -4.92
N ASN A 208 -2.28 7.25 -3.74
CA ASN A 208 -1.39 6.69 -2.73
C ASN A 208 -2.15 5.68 -1.84
N CYS A 209 -1.46 5.09 -0.86
CA CYS A 209 -2.06 4.05 -0.01
C CYS A 209 -3.28 4.52 0.80
N VAL A 210 -3.30 5.75 1.32
CA VAL A 210 -4.46 6.24 2.08
C VAL A 210 -5.65 6.49 1.18
N GLU A 211 -5.44 7.10 0.00
CA GLU A 211 -6.51 7.35 -0.96
C GLU A 211 -7.08 6.02 -1.50
N ALA A 212 -6.21 5.03 -1.75
CA ALA A 212 -6.64 3.70 -2.18
C ALA A 212 -7.50 2.99 -1.13
N LEU A 213 -7.14 3.08 0.15
CA LEU A 213 -7.93 2.52 1.24
C LEU A 213 -9.25 3.28 1.43
N ALA A 214 -9.21 4.62 1.42
CA ALA A 214 -10.40 5.45 1.58
C ALA A 214 -11.40 5.20 0.44
N ALA A 215 -10.95 5.16 -0.80
CA ALA A 215 -11.78 4.82 -1.94
C ALA A 215 -12.39 3.41 -1.81
N ALA A 216 -11.59 2.42 -1.41
CA ALA A 216 -12.08 1.05 -1.24
C ALA A 216 -13.13 0.95 -0.10
N PHE A 217 -12.91 1.62 1.03
CA PHE A 217 -13.90 1.71 2.10
C PHE A 217 -15.20 2.37 1.62
N TYR A 218 -15.09 3.52 0.97
CA TYR A 218 -16.25 4.24 0.44
C TYR A 218 -17.06 3.39 -0.55
N LEU A 219 -16.39 2.78 -1.53
CA LEU A 219 -17.02 1.94 -2.56
C LEU A 219 -17.63 0.64 -2.01
N THR A 220 -17.20 0.20 -0.84
CA THR A 220 -17.78 -0.96 -0.13
C THR A 220 -18.80 -0.56 0.95
N GLY A 221 -19.10 0.74 1.05
CA GLY A 221 -20.13 1.32 1.90
C GLY A 221 -19.70 1.56 3.36
N PHE A 222 -18.44 1.95 3.54
CA PHE A 222 -17.82 2.35 4.82
C PHE A 222 -17.32 3.81 4.72
N PRO A 223 -18.23 4.79 4.52
CA PRO A 223 -17.82 6.18 4.31
C PRO A 223 -17.13 6.79 5.54
N LYS A 224 -17.55 6.42 6.76
CA LYS A 224 -16.96 6.95 8.00
C LYS A 224 -15.49 6.54 8.17
N GLU A 225 -15.17 5.28 7.85
CA GLU A 225 -13.80 4.76 7.87
C GLU A 225 -12.95 5.44 6.79
N ALA A 226 -13.52 5.70 5.61
CA ALA A 226 -12.87 6.43 4.54
C ALA A 226 -12.54 7.88 4.93
N GLU A 227 -13.50 8.57 5.54
CA GLU A 227 -13.34 9.93 6.06
C GLU A 227 -12.31 9.98 7.19
N LEU A 228 -12.35 9.04 8.13
CA LEU A 228 -11.36 8.92 9.19
C LEU A 228 -9.94 8.79 8.65
N LEU A 229 -9.73 7.98 7.61
CA LEU A 229 -8.42 7.83 6.99
C LEU A 229 -7.92 9.13 6.35
N LEU A 230 -8.78 9.80 5.59
CA LEU A 230 -8.43 11.03 4.88
C LEU A 230 -8.26 12.24 5.82
N SER A 231 -9.03 12.30 6.92
CA SER A 231 -8.94 13.41 7.90
C SER A 231 -7.56 13.51 8.56
N LYS A 232 -6.77 12.42 8.55
CA LYS A 232 -5.39 12.45 9.05
C LYS A 232 -4.43 13.18 8.11
N PHE A 233 -4.88 13.65 6.95
CA PHE A 233 -4.08 14.34 5.94
C PHE A 233 -4.71 15.70 5.63
N SER A 234 -3.93 16.78 5.74
CA SER A 234 -4.44 18.15 5.54
C SER A 234 -5.08 18.36 4.16
N TRP A 235 -4.62 17.65 3.13
CA TRP A 235 -5.16 17.67 1.77
C TRP A 235 -6.27 16.63 1.53
N GLY A 236 -6.54 15.74 2.49
CA GLY A 236 -7.44 14.59 2.30
C GLY A 236 -8.88 14.98 1.98
N HIS A 237 -9.34 16.13 2.50
CA HIS A 237 -10.67 16.68 2.23
C HIS A 237 -10.91 16.99 0.75
N SER A 238 -9.85 17.23 -0.04
CA SER A 238 -9.98 17.50 -1.48
C SER A 238 -10.29 16.25 -2.30
N PHE A 239 -10.04 15.05 -1.75
CA PHE A 239 -10.18 13.79 -2.47
C PHE A 239 -11.59 13.58 -3.03
N TRP A 240 -12.62 13.83 -2.21
CA TRP A 240 -14.02 13.68 -2.62
C TRP A 240 -14.45 14.72 -3.63
N LYS A 241 -14.07 15.99 -3.42
CA LYS A 241 -14.40 17.09 -4.35
C LYS A 241 -13.91 16.85 -5.78
N VAL A 242 -12.78 16.15 -5.91
CA VAL A 242 -12.16 15.83 -7.20
C VAL A 242 -12.78 14.58 -7.86
N ASN A 243 -13.44 13.72 -7.07
CA ASN A 243 -13.92 12.40 -7.50
C ASN A 243 -15.43 12.20 -7.26
N GLU A 244 -16.21 13.29 -7.28
CA GLU A 244 -17.67 13.27 -7.15
C GLU A 244 -18.38 12.60 -8.34
#